data_AF-A0A9X1NIM4-F1
#
_entry.id   AF-A0A9X1NIM4-F1
#
_cell.length_a   1.000
_cell.length_b   1.000
_cell.length_c   1.000
_cell.angle_alpha   90.00
_cell.angle_beta   90.00
_cell.angle_gamma   90.00
#
_symmetry.space_group_name_H-M   'P 1'
#
loop_
_entity.id
_entity.type
_entity.pdbx_description
1 polymer ?
#
loop_
_entity_poly.entity_id
_entity_poly.type
_entity_poly.pdbx_seq_one_letter_code
_entity_poly.pdbx_strand_id
1 'polypeptide(L)'
;MTVMDALTARATVREWTKGAQTLAILEAVHRMGWLEQLREPTPATEFTTAQWSGNRVSGVLDVLKQAGVVTEVPGGYQLAPPFAALLTGASGVSLETVLDAVSLDLAALEKLDQEELELTGDAALIVARDAGVEADPVTQMLYRSVYDAMPEVSAVLESGGPMLDLGTGVGGALLTTAQLYPQLQLVGVDIVPEVIAEAERRRDQLGLSERVQLRCADAQTLPDQGTFRAAYWAQCFFPDASRTATLAMLRRALTTDGLLVLQEQLSGPTDTVQQGQRGISAGHTAEALTAEAEMAGFVLVRQVATNLGNLTVMRNQPE
;
A
#
# COMPACT_ATOMS: atom_id res chain seq x y z
N MET A 1 -39.95 -3.21 18.84
CA MET A 1 -39.17 -2.14 18.20
C MET A 1 -39.67 -0.82 18.77
N THR A 2 -38.90 -0.24 19.69
CA THR A 2 -39.36 0.89 20.53
C THR A 2 -38.91 2.24 19.97
N VAL A 3 -39.58 3.33 20.35
CA VAL A 3 -39.15 4.70 20.03
C VAL A 3 -37.72 4.98 20.54
N MET A 4 -37.34 4.38 21.67
CA MET A 4 -36.00 4.53 22.23
C MET A 4 -34.94 3.88 21.34
N ASP A 5 -35.21 2.68 20.81
CA ASP A 5 -34.30 1.99 19.88
C ASP A 5 -34.04 2.85 18.63
N ALA A 6 -35.08 3.49 18.08
CA ALA A 6 -34.95 4.37 16.92
C ALA A 6 -34.14 5.65 17.22
N LEU A 7 -34.29 6.23 18.40
CA LEU A 7 -33.49 7.40 18.82
C LEU A 7 -32.02 7.04 19.03
N THR A 8 -31.75 5.88 19.62
CA THR A 8 -30.38 5.35 19.76
C THR A 8 -29.76 5.12 18.39
N ALA A 9 -30.45 4.42 17.48
CA ALA A 9 -29.95 4.18 16.13
C ALA A 9 -29.65 5.49 15.37
N ARG A 10 -30.53 6.50 15.48
CA ARG A 10 -30.29 7.82 14.89
C ARG A 10 -29.06 8.52 15.47
N ALA A 11 -28.83 8.39 16.78
CA ALA A 11 -27.64 8.95 17.42
C ALA A 11 -26.37 8.30 16.87
N THR A 12 -26.36 6.97 16.74
CA THR A 12 -25.25 6.21 16.15
C THR A 12 -24.96 6.63 14.70
N VAL A 13 -25.98 6.77 13.84
CA VAL A 13 -25.78 7.24 12.46
C VAL A 13 -25.18 8.65 12.42
N ARG A 14 -25.59 9.54 13.33
CA ARG A 14 -25.03 10.90 13.43
C ARG A 14 -23.59 10.92 13.95
N GLU A 15 -23.18 9.94 14.75
CA GLU A 15 -21.79 9.81 15.18
C GLU A 15 -20.88 9.47 14.00
N TRP A 16 -21.30 8.58 13.10
CA TRP A 16 -20.55 8.26 11.86
C TRP A 16 -20.35 9.50 10.98
N THR A 17 -21.34 10.39 10.93
CA THR A 17 -21.26 11.63 10.14
C THR A 17 -20.10 12.54 10.58
N LYS A 18 -19.72 12.52 11.86
CA LYS A 18 -18.63 13.38 12.37
C LYS A 18 -17.29 13.04 11.71
N GLY A 19 -17.00 11.74 11.55
CA GLY A 19 -15.77 11.30 10.87
C GLY A 19 -15.72 11.77 9.42
N ALA A 20 -16.82 11.56 8.68
CA ALA A 20 -16.93 12.01 7.28
C ALA A 20 -16.81 13.53 7.14
N GLN A 21 -17.39 14.31 8.05
CA GLN A 21 -17.27 15.76 8.06
C GLN A 21 -15.84 16.24 8.34
N THR A 22 -15.16 15.63 9.31
CA THR A 22 -13.75 15.95 9.62
C THR A 22 -12.86 15.67 8.42
N LEU A 23 -13.04 14.53 7.75
CA LEU A 23 -12.30 14.18 6.53
C LEU A 23 -12.55 15.20 5.40
N ALA A 24 -13.82 15.51 5.11
CA ALA A 24 -14.17 16.50 4.08
C ALA A 24 -13.60 17.89 4.38
N ILE A 25 -13.53 18.28 5.66
CA ILE A 25 -12.88 19.53 6.09
C ILE A 25 -11.37 19.44 5.84
N LEU A 26 -10.71 18.34 6.25
CA LEU A 26 -9.28 18.14 6.04
C LEU A 26 -8.89 18.23 4.57
N GLU A 27 -9.62 17.56 3.69
CA GLU A 27 -9.42 17.64 2.24
C GLU A 27 -9.61 19.06 1.70
N ALA A 28 -10.65 19.76 2.14
CA ALA A 28 -10.91 21.12 1.69
C ALA A 28 -9.77 22.07 2.09
N VAL A 29 -9.31 22.03 3.33
CA VAL A 29 -8.21 22.89 3.79
C VAL A 29 -6.87 22.51 3.18
N HIS A 30 -6.66 21.22 2.87
CA HIS A 30 -5.49 20.74 2.14
C HIS A 30 -5.46 21.33 0.72
N ARG A 31 -6.56 21.22 -0.04
CA ARG A 31 -6.69 21.83 -1.38
C ARG A 31 -6.54 23.35 -1.38
N MET A 32 -6.95 24.01 -0.29
CA MET A 32 -6.78 25.45 -0.11
C MET A 32 -5.36 25.86 0.29
N GLY A 33 -4.45 24.92 0.53
CA GLY A 33 -3.07 25.18 0.94
C GLY A 33 -2.92 25.64 2.40
N TRP A 34 -3.94 25.47 3.24
CA TRP A 34 -3.87 25.88 4.65
C TRP A 34 -2.87 25.03 5.43
N LEU A 35 -2.83 23.73 5.16
CA LEU A 35 -1.91 22.82 5.89
C LEU A 35 -0.45 23.17 5.63
N GLU A 36 -0.11 23.65 4.43
CA GLU A 36 1.23 24.14 4.12
C GLU A 36 1.59 25.40 4.89
N GLN A 37 0.65 26.35 5.05
CA GLN A 37 0.87 27.54 5.88
C GLN A 37 1.01 27.18 7.36
N LEU A 38 0.22 26.23 7.84
CA LEU A 38 0.23 25.73 9.22
C LEU A 38 1.49 24.94 9.58
N ARG A 39 2.46 24.77 8.67
CA ARG A 39 3.80 24.25 9.04
C ARG A 39 4.48 25.17 10.05
N GLU A 40 4.21 26.46 9.97
CA GLU A 40 4.68 27.48 10.91
C GLU A 40 3.52 28.01 11.77
N PRO A 41 3.78 28.50 12.99
CA PRO A 41 2.77 29.13 13.83
C PRO A 41 2.03 30.25 13.08
N THR A 42 0.73 30.06 12.82
CA THR A 42 -0.06 30.95 11.97
C THR A 42 -1.33 31.41 12.70
N PRO A 43 -1.57 32.73 12.86
CA PRO A 43 -2.77 33.20 13.52
C PRO A 43 -3.99 32.99 12.64
N ALA A 44 -5.16 32.71 13.26
CA ALA A 44 -6.39 32.43 12.53
C ALA A 44 -6.81 33.54 11.56
N THR A 45 -6.39 34.78 11.80
CA THR A 45 -6.66 35.93 10.93
C THR A 45 -6.07 35.78 9.52
N GLU A 46 -4.98 35.04 9.35
CA GLU A 46 -4.34 34.83 8.03
C GLU A 46 -5.23 34.03 7.07
N PHE A 47 -6.12 33.19 7.60
CA PHE A 47 -7.06 32.41 6.78
C PHE A 47 -8.37 33.14 6.50
N THR A 48 -8.56 34.34 7.05
CA THR A 48 -9.80 35.12 6.85
C THR A 48 -9.80 35.79 5.48
N THR A 49 -10.94 35.70 4.79
CA THR A 49 -11.13 36.31 3.46
C THR A 49 -12.55 36.85 3.34
N ALA A 50 -12.88 37.50 2.22
CA ALA A 50 -14.26 37.91 1.93
C ALA A 50 -15.25 36.72 1.94
N GLN A 51 -14.79 35.50 1.65
CA GLN A 51 -15.60 34.28 1.65
C GLN A 51 -15.49 33.47 2.96
N TRP A 52 -14.48 33.77 3.80
CA TRP A 52 -14.16 33.07 5.03
C TRP A 52 -14.13 34.04 6.21
N SER A 53 -15.28 34.18 6.88
CA SER A 53 -15.39 35.00 8.08
C SER A 53 -14.55 34.40 9.23
N GLY A 54 -14.13 35.25 10.17
CA GLY A 54 -13.37 34.83 11.36
C GLY A 54 -14.02 33.65 12.10
N ASN A 55 -15.34 33.71 12.32
CA ASN A 55 -16.06 32.62 12.99
C ASN A 55 -16.00 31.30 12.22
N ARG A 56 -16.06 31.35 10.88
CA ARG A 56 -15.98 30.15 10.03
C ARG A 56 -14.58 29.55 10.09
N VAL A 57 -13.55 30.39 10.02
CA VAL A 57 -12.15 29.97 10.15
C VAL A 57 -11.90 29.33 11.51
N SER A 58 -12.29 30.00 12.60
CA SER A 58 -12.14 29.46 13.95
C SER A 58 -12.84 28.12 14.11
N GLY A 59 -14.06 27.97 13.58
CA GLY A 59 -14.77 26.69 13.61
C GLY A 59 -14.04 25.56 12.88
N VAL A 60 -13.41 25.84 11.74
CA VAL A 60 -12.59 24.84 11.03
C VAL A 60 -11.33 24.49 11.82
N LEU A 61 -10.61 25.49 12.34
CA LEU A 61 -9.40 25.27 13.15
C LEU A 61 -9.71 24.50 14.44
N ASP A 62 -10.87 24.72 15.05
CA ASP A 62 -11.32 23.95 16.22
C ASP A 62 -11.60 22.49 15.88
N VAL A 63 -12.22 22.20 14.72
CA VAL A 63 -12.39 20.82 14.24
C VAL A 63 -11.04 20.15 14.00
N LEU A 64 -10.11 20.83 13.31
CA LEU A 64 -8.76 20.30 13.07
C LEU A 64 -8.00 20.08 14.38
N LYS A 65 -8.16 20.97 15.36
CA LYS A 65 -7.57 20.85 16.70
C LYS A 65 -8.14 19.64 17.44
N GLN A 66 -9.46 19.46 17.41
CA GLN A 66 -10.12 18.33 18.04
C GLN A 66 -9.73 16.99 17.37
N ALA A 67 -9.48 17.00 16.06
CA ALA A 67 -8.99 15.86 15.30
C ALA A 67 -7.47 15.61 15.50
N GLY A 68 -6.76 16.47 16.23
CA GLY A 68 -5.32 16.36 16.44
C GLY A 68 -4.46 16.69 15.21
N VAL A 69 -5.05 17.31 14.17
CA VAL A 69 -4.35 17.75 12.96
C VAL A 69 -3.48 18.98 13.25
N VAL A 70 -3.99 19.88 14.08
CA VAL A 70 -3.28 21.10 14.51
C VAL A 70 -3.25 21.20 16.04
N THR A 71 -2.27 21.92 16.54
CA THR A 71 -2.18 22.36 17.93
C THR A 71 -2.17 23.88 18.01
N GLU A 72 -2.60 24.39 19.16
CA GLU A 72 -2.52 25.81 19.47
C GLU A 72 -1.17 26.11 20.12
N VAL A 73 -0.47 27.11 19.60
CA VAL A 73 0.90 27.48 19.99
C VAL A 73 1.01 28.99 20.12
N PRO A 74 2.04 29.54 20.78
CA PRO A 74 2.31 30.97 20.73
C PRO A 74 2.43 31.43 19.27
N GLY A 75 1.59 32.38 18.86
CA GLY A 75 1.51 32.86 17.47
C GLY A 75 0.32 32.32 16.66
N GLY A 76 -0.44 31.34 17.18
CA GLY A 76 -1.68 30.87 16.56
C GLY A 76 -1.80 29.35 16.55
N TYR A 77 -1.99 28.78 15.36
CA TYR A 77 -2.14 27.35 15.13
C TYR A 77 -0.95 26.82 14.31
N GLN A 78 -0.56 25.58 14.57
CA GLN A 78 0.48 24.89 13.83
C GLN A 78 0.07 23.42 13.65
N LEU A 79 0.54 22.76 12.60
CA LEU A 79 0.37 21.33 12.43
C LEU A 79 0.91 20.56 13.63
N ALA A 80 0.14 19.57 14.08
CA ALA A 80 0.65 18.61 15.04
C ALA A 80 1.81 17.82 14.42
N PRO A 81 2.85 17.44 15.19
CA PRO A 81 4.03 16.78 14.65
C PRO A 81 3.75 15.55 13.76
N PRO A 82 2.79 14.66 14.09
CA PRO A 82 2.47 13.52 13.21
C PRO A 82 1.93 13.95 11.84
N PHE A 83 1.07 14.97 11.79
CA PHE A 83 0.52 15.48 10.52
C PHE A 83 1.53 16.32 9.75
N ALA A 84 2.45 17.00 10.42
CA ALA A 84 3.58 17.65 9.75
C ALA A 84 4.48 16.61 9.06
N ALA A 85 4.78 15.50 9.73
CA ALA A 85 5.57 14.40 9.15
C ALA A 85 4.85 13.72 7.97
N LEU A 86 3.54 13.48 8.09
CA LEU A 86 2.72 12.94 7.01
C LEU A 86 2.63 13.90 5.81
N LEU A 87 2.48 15.20 6.05
CA LEU A 87 2.44 16.20 4.98
C LEU A 87 3.75 16.22 4.17
N THR A 88 4.90 16.01 4.82
CA THR A 88 6.20 15.95 4.13
C THR A 88 6.52 14.59 3.50
N GLY A 89 5.69 13.57 3.72
CA GLY A 89 5.99 12.21 3.27
C GLY A 89 7.15 11.55 4.01
N ALA A 90 7.35 11.85 5.31
CA ALA A 90 8.53 11.41 6.06
C ALA A 90 8.65 9.88 6.21
N SER A 91 7.55 9.14 6.03
CA SER A 91 7.50 7.68 6.02
C SER A 91 7.48 7.09 4.61
N GLY A 92 7.73 7.89 3.58
CA GLY A 92 7.52 7.54 2.18
C GLY A 92 6.06 7.68 1.69
N VAL A 93 5.12 7.92 2.60
CA VAL A 93 3.70 8.14 2.27
C VAL A 93 3.32 9.56 2.65
N SER A 94 2.78 10.33 1.70
CA SER A 94 2.35 11.72 1.93
C SER A 94 0.87 11.81 2.29
N LEU A 95 0.46 12.92 2.89
CA LEU A 95 -0.96 13.21 3.14
C LEU A 95 -1.78 13.20 1.84
N GLU A 96 -1.22 13.72 0.75
CA GLU A 96 -1.86 13.75 -0.56
C GLU A 96 -2.18 12.33 -1.06
N THR A 97 -1.19 11.42 -1.02
CA THR A 97 -1.39 10.00 -1.39
C THR A 97 -2.52 9.35 -0.59
N VAL A 98 -2.57 9.58 0.72
CA VAL A 98 -3.61 9.02 1.60
C VAL A 98 -4.98 9.61 1.25
N LEU A 99 -5.08 10.92 1.03
CA LEU A 99 -6.36 11.56 0.70
C LEU A 99 -6.89 11.12 -0.67
N ASP A 100 -6.01 10.90 -1.65
CA ASP A 100 -6.39 10.37 -2.96
C ASP A 100 -6.94 8.93 -2.85
N ALA A 101 -6.28 8.07 -2.07
CA ALA A 101 -6.73 6.71 -1.83
C ALA A 101 -8.10 6.66 -1.13
N VAL A 102 -8.27 7.46 -0.07
CA VAL A 102 -9.53 7.60 0.65
C VAL A 102 -10.64 8.15 -0.24
N SER A 103 -10.35 9.14 -1.07
CA SER A 103 -11.32 9.70 -2.03
C SER A 103 -11.78 8.64 -3.04
N LEU A 104 -10.84 7.85 -3.55
CA LEU A 104 -11.12 6.74 -4.45
C LEU A 104 -11.95 5.65 -3.75
N ASP A 105 -11.74 5.41 -2.45
CA ASP A 105 -12.46 4.41 -1.66
C ASP A 105 -13.92 4.81 -1.47
N LEU A 106 -14.15 6.04 -1.04
CA LEU A 106 -15.50 6.57 -0.89
C LEU A 106 -16.26 6.57 -2.21
N ALA A 107 -15.59 6.95 -3.31
CA ALA A 107 -16.19 6.94 -4.65
C ALA A 107 -16.53 5.51 -5.14
N ALA A 108 -15.75 4.50 -4.76
CA ALA A 108 -16.08 3.10 -5.04
C ALA A 108 -17.27 2.63 -4.20
N LEU A 109 -17.31 2.97 -2.91
CA LEU A 109 -18.39 2.60 -2.00
C LEU A 109 -19.73 3.29 -2.33
N GLU A 110 -19.71 4.47 -2.94
CA GLU A 110 -20.91 5.12 -3.47
C GLU A 110 -21.58 4.32 -4.61
N LYS A 111 -20.86 3.37 -5.22
CA LYS A 111 -21.30 2.56 -6.38
C LYS A 111 -21.43 1.07 -6.04
N LEU A 112 -21.66 0.74 -4.77
CA LEU A 112 -21.83 -0.66 -4.31
C LEU A 112 -22.97 -1.41 -4.99
N ASP A 113 -23.92 -0.72 -5.63
CA ASP A 113 -25.00 -1.31 -6.40
C ASP A 113 -24.61 -1.66 -7.85
N GLN A 114 -23.36 -1.37 -8.25
CA GLN A 114 -22.81 -1.60 -9.59
C GLN A 114 -21.82 -2.77 -9.59
N GLU A 115 -21.45 -3.23 -10.79
CA GLU A 115 -20.40 -4.24 -10.97
C GLU A 115 -19.06 -3.77 -10.39
N GLU A 116 -18.23 -4.74 -10.01
CA GLU A 116 -16.89 -4.51 -9.48
C GLU A 116 -16.07 -3.67 -10.47
N LEU A 117 -15.34 -2.69 -9.94
CA LEU A 117 -14.50 -1.81 -10.74
C LEU A 117 -13.18 -2.50 -11.02
N GLU A 118 -12.82 -2.60 -12.30
CA GLU A 118 -11.47 -3.03 -12.69
C GLU A 118 -10.44 -1.97 -12.29
N LEU A 119 -9.43 -2.40 -11.53
CA LEU A 119 -8.34 -1.53 -11.09
C LEU A 119 -7.37 -1.27 -12.26
N THR A 120 -7.54 -0.13 -12.93
CA THR A 120 -6.75 0.24 -14.12
C THR A 120 -6.31 1.71 -14.06
N GLY A 121 -5.30 2.08 -14.88
CA GLY A 121 -4.86 3.46 -15.08
C GLY A 121 -4.54 4.19 -13.77
N ASP A 122 -5.02 5.43 -13.66
CA ASP A 122 -4.79 6.29 -12.49
C ASP A 122 -5.32 5.70 -11.18
N ALA A 123 -6.44 4.97 -11.21
CA ALA A 123 -6.99 4.35 -10.01
C ALA A 123 -6.05 3.26 -9.46
N ALA A 124 -5.48 2.45 -10.34
CA ALA A 124 -4.46 1.47 -9.95
C ALA A 124 -3.18 2.15 -9.45
N LEU A 125 -2.76 3.26 -10.07
CA LEU A 125 -1.61 4.02 -9.61
C LEU A 125 -1.80 4.61 -8.21
N ILE A 126 -3.00 5.14 -7.90
CA ILE A 126 -3.34 5.64 -6.56
C ILE A 126 -3.21 4.52 -5.52
N VAL A 127 -3.83 3.37 -5.79
CA VAL A 127 -3.76 2.21 -4.88
C VAL A 127 -2.33 1.72 -4.70
N ALA A 128 -1.57 1.61 -5.79
CA ALA A 128 -0.18 1.15 -5.75
C ALA A 128 0.74 2.11 -4.97
N ARG A 129 0.46 3.43 -5.01
CA ARG A 129 1.20 4.43 -4.22
C ARG A 129 0.85 4.37 -2.74
N ASP A 130 -0.42 4.14 -2.39
CA ASP A 130 -0.88 4.07 -1.01
C ASP A 130 -0.44 2.76 -0.31
N ALA A 131 -0.51 1.63 -1.02
CA ALA A 131 -0.04 0.34 -0.52
C ALA A 131 1.49 0.22 -0.55
N GLY A 132 2.16 1.00 -1.40
CA GLY A 132 3.60 0.96 -1.60
C GLY A 132 4.40 1.70 -0.53
N VAL A 133 5.72 1.54 -0.59
CA VAL A 133 6.68 2.26 0.26
C VAL A 133 7.73 2.96 -0.61
N GLU A 134 8.39 3.98 -0.07
CA GLU A 134 9.57 4.56 -0.72
C GLU A 134 10.82 3.78 -0.37
N ALA A 135 11.74 3.66 -1.33
CA ALA A 135 13.04 2.99 -1.15
C ALA A 135 14.05 3.92 -0.44
N ASP A 136 13.72 4.29 0.79
CA ASP A 136 14.47 5.20 1.64
C ASP A 136 15.24 4.46 2.75
N PRO A 137 16.10 5.15 3.52
CA PRO A 137 16.87 4.52 4.60
C PRO A 137 16.02 3.87 5.71
N VAL A 138 14.82 4.39 6.00
CA VAL A 138 13.92 3.83 7.02
C VAL A 138 13.33 2.52 6.51
N THR A 139 12.82 2.50 5.28
CA THR A 139 12.33 1.29 4.62
C THR A 139 13.43 0.25 4.48
N GLN A 140 14.66 0.64 4.13
CA GLN A 140 15.81 -0.26 4.11
C GLN A 140 16.05 -0.92 5.48
N MET A 141 15.93 -0.17 6.59
CA MET A 141 16.08 -0.75 7.93
C MET A 141 14.96 -1.75 8.24
N LEU A 142 13.72 -1.43 7.87
CA LEU A 142 12.58 -2.34 8.04
C LEU A 142 12.78 -3.64 7.25
N TYR A 143 13.16 -3.54 5.98
CA TYR A 143 13.40 -4.69 5.11
C TYR A 143 14.61 -5.52 5.53
N ARG A 144 15.68 -4.91 6.07
CA ARG A 144 16.79 -5.68 6.66
C ARG A 144 16.29 -6.60 7.78
N SER A 145 15.46 -6.08 8.69
CA SER A 145 14.89 -6.89 9.77
C SER A 145 14.02 -8.04 9.25
N VAL A 146 13.32 -7.84 8.13
CA VAL A 146 12.52 -8.88 7.46
C VAL A 146 13.42 -9.97 6.86
N TYR A 147 14.48 -9.58 6.15
CA TYR A 147 15.42 -10.52 5.55
C TYR A 147 16.25 -11.28 6.60
N ASP A 148 16.64 -10.63 7.71
CA ASP A 148 17.30 -11.29 8.84
C ASP A 148 16.43 -12.41 9.44
N ALA A 149 15.10 -12.26 9.38
CA ALA A 149 14.14 -13.26 9.85
C ALA A 149 13.94 -14.42 8.86
N MET A 150 14.41 -14.29 7.61
CA MET A 150 14.33 -15.27 6.52
C MET A 150 15.72 -15.58 5.95
N PRO A 151 16.63 -16.22 6.72
CA PRO A 151 18.01 -16.45 6.30
C PRO A 151 18.13 -17.26 5.01
N GLU A 152 17.18 -18.16 4.74
CA GLU A 152 17.10 -18.89 3.48
C GLU A 152 16.88 -18.00 2.26
N VAL A 153 16.07 -16.94 2.40
CA VAL A 153 15.85 -15.95 1.33
C VAL A 153 17.09 -15.08 1.20
N SER A 154 17.61 -14.55 2.31
CA SER A 154 18.82 -13.72 2.34
C SER A 154 20.01 -14.40 1.65
N ALA A 155 20.25 -15.68 1.93
CA ALA A 155 21.32 -16.43 1.28
C ALA A 155 21.14 -16.53 -0.26
N VAL A 156 19.90 -16.62 -0.74
CA VAL A 156 19.60 -16.58 -2.18
C VAL A 156 19.88 -15.19 -2.75
N LEU A 157 19.44 -14.12 -2.07
CA LEU A 157 19.62 -12.75 -2.53
C LEU A 157 21.10 -12.33 -2.57
N GLU A 158 21.89 -12.74 -1.57
CA GLU A 158 23.34 -12.50 -1.52
C GLU A 158 24.10 -13.17 -2.68
N SER A 159 23.57 -14.28 -3.21
CA SER A 159 24.18 -15.01 -4.33
C SER A 159 23.98 -14.36 -5.70
N GLY A 160 23.20 -13.27 -5.80
CA GLY A 160 23.11 -12.42 -6.99
C GLY A 160 22.24 -12.94 -8.15
N GLY A 161 21.52 -14.05 -7.99
CA GLY A 161 20.64 -14.60 -9.05
C GLY A 161 19.31 -13.83 -9.17
N PRO A 162 18.66 -13.80 -10.34
CA PRO A 162 17.51 -12.92 -10.53
C PRO A 162 16.35 -13.28 -9.59
N MET A 163 15.81 -12.27 -8.91
CA MET A 163 14.59 -12.35 -8.12
C MET A 163 13.42 -11.75 -8.90
N LEU A 164 12.26 -12.41 -8.84
CA LEU A 164 11.00 -11.89 -9.38
C LEU A 164 10.21 -11.15 -8.29
N ASP A 165 9.67 -9.99 -8.62
CA ASP A 165 8.63 -9.32 -7.84
C ASP A 165 7.35 -9.26 -8.70
N LEU A 166 6.38 -10.10 -8.37
CA LEU A 166 5.16 -10.29 -9.15
C LEU A 166 4.01 -9.47 -8.54
N GLY A 167 3.53 -8.47 -9.30
CA GLY A 167 2.70 -7.40 -8.77
C GLY A 167 3.56 -6.34 -8.08
N THR A 168 4.62 -5.88 -8.76
CA THR A 168 5.66 -5.01 -8.17
C THR A 168 5.14 -3.62 -7.78
N GLY A 169 3.97 -3.22 -8.29
CA GLY A 169 3.40 -1.91 -8.02
C GLY A 169 4.36 -0.80 -8.43
N VAL A 170 4.47 0.24 -7.60
CA VAL A 170 5.44 1.33 -7.80
C VAL A 170 6.90 0.95 -7.44
N GLY A 171 7.18 -0.33 -7.19
CA GLY A 171 8.54 -0.86 -7.01
C GLY A 171 9.15 -0.62 -5.62
N GLY A 172 8.36 -0.25 -4.61
CA GLY A 172 8.88 0.07 -3.26
C GLY A 172 9.71 -1.06 -2.64
N ALA A 173 9.14 -2.27 -2.61
CA ALA A 173 9.82 -3.47 -2.14
C ALA A 173 11.04 -3.81 -3.03
N LEU A 174 10.80 -3.97 -4.34
CA LEU A 174 11.81 -4.27 -5.36
C LEU A 174 13.06 -3.40 -5.27
N LEU A 175 12.88 -2.07 -5.25
CA LEU A 175 13.97 -1.11 -5.26
C LEU A 175 14.70 -1.06 -3.91
N THR A 176 13.97 -1.24 -2.80
CA THR A 176 14.59 -1.40 -1.47
C THR A 176 15.49 -2.63 -1.45
N THR A 177 15.01 -3.77 -1.93
CA THR A 177 15.79 -5.01 -2.02
C THR A 177 17.01 -4.82 -2.91
N ALA A 178 16.87 -4.13 -4.05
CA ALA A 178 17.97 -3.83 -4.95
C ALA A 178 19.08 -2.98 -4.29
N GLN A 179 18.73 -2.07 -3.39
CA GLN A 179 19.70 -1.28 -2.60
C GLN A 179 20.39 -2.12 -1.52
N LEU A 180 19.64 -3.03 -0.88
CA LEU A 180 20.17 -3.90 0.17
C LEU A 180 21.12 -4.99 -0.35
N TYR A 181 20.90 -5.48 -1.56
CA TYR A 181 21.70 -6.52 -2.20
C TYR A 181 22.32 -6.01 -3.53
N PRO A 182 23.52 -5.40 -3.50
CA PRO A 182 24.10 -4.74 -4.67
C PRO A 182 24.42 -5.66 -5.86
N GLN A 183 24.60 -6.97 -5.61
CA GLN A 183 24.86 -7.97 -6.65
C GLN A 183 23.57 -8.56 -7.23
N LEU A 184 22.42 -8.29 -6.61
CA LEU A 184 21.15 -8.87 -7.01
C LEU A 184 20.65 -8.22 -8.31
N GLN A 185 20.24 -9.08 -9.24
CA GLN A 185 19.43 -8.73 -10.40
C GLN A 185 17.95 -8.93 -10.04
N LEU A 186 17.07 -8.03 -10.47
CA LEU A 186 15.65 -8.13 -10.17
C LEU A 186 14.80 -7.88 -11.40
N VAL A 187 13.65 -8.54 -11.42
CA VAL A 187 12.59 -8.33 -12.41
C VAL A 187 11.31 -8.00 -11.65
N GLY A 188 10.80 -6.79 -11.84
CA GLY A 188 9.46 -6.41 -11.40
C GLY A 188 8.45 -6.55 -12.54
N VAL A 189 7.29 -7.14 -12.24
CA VAL A 189 6.20 -7.30 -13.20
C VAL A 189 4.92 -6.71 -12.62
N ASP A 190 4.22 -5.91 -13.41
CA ASP A 190 2.88 -5.42 -13.13
C ASP A 190 2.08 -5.38 -14.44
N ILE A 191 0.75 -5.47 -14.35
CA ILE A 191 -0.12 -5.46 -15.53
C ILE A 191 -0.46 -4.02 -15.99
N VAL A 192 -0.35 -3.04 -15.09
CA VAL A 192 -0.78 -1.66 -15.36
C VAL A 192 0.38 -0.79 -15.87
N PRO A 193 0.30 -0.24 -17.09
CA PRO A 193 1.37 0.58 -17.67
C PRO A 193 1.75 1.82 -16.85
N GLU A 194 0.77 2.52 -16.27
CA GLU A 194 0.98 3.72 -15.46
C GLU A 194 1.74 3.42 -14.17
N VAL A 195 1.49 2.26 -13.58
CA VAL A 195 2.18 1.76 -12.38
C VAL A 195 3.63 1.41 -12.72
N ILE A 196 3.87 0.72 -13.84
CA ILE A 196 5.22 0.44 -14.33
C ILE A 196 5.98 1.73 -14.64
N ALA A 197 5.36 2.70 -15.30
CA ALA A 197 6.01 3.97 -15.62
C ALA A 197 6.46 4.72 -14.35
N GLU A 198 5.66 4.68 -13.28
CA GLU A 198 6.06 5.23 -11.98
C GLU A 198 7.21 4.42 -11.34
N ALA A 199 7.18 3.10 -11.41
CA ALA A 199 8.27 2.25 -10.93
C ALA A 199 9.59 2.51 -11.69
N GLU A 200 9.52 2.72 -13.02
CA GLU A 200 10.66 3.08 -13.86
C GLU A 200 11.23 4.45 -13.46
N ARG A 201 10.37 5.44 -13.25
CA ARG A 201 10.76 6.76 -12.76
C ARG A 201 11.51 6.67 -11.44
N ARG A 202 11.00 5.90 -10.47
CA ARG A 202 11.64 5.69 -9.15
C ARG A 202 12.96 4.94 -9.27
N ARG A 203 13.01 3.88 -10.09
CA ARG A 203 14.23 3.11 -10.38
C ARG A 203 15.34 4.00 -10.94
N ASP A 204 15.01 4.84 -11.91
CA ASP A 204 15.98 5.68 -12.60
C ASP A 204 16.52 6.78 -11.68
N GLN A 205 15.68 7.34 -10.79
CA GLN A 205 16.11 8.28 -9.75
C GLN A 205 17.13 7.66 -8.77
N LEU A 206 17.07 6.35 -8.56
CA LEU A 206 18.00 5.62 -7.71
C LEU A 206 19.22 5.08 -8.47
N GLY A 207 19.29 5.26 -9.80
CA GLY A 207 20.38 4.74 -10.64
C GLY A 207 20.41 3.22 -10.74
N LEU A 208 19.25 2.56 -10.66
CA LEU A 208 19.13 1.10 -10.59
C LEU A 208 18.82 0.42 -11.93
N SER A 209 18.81 1.16 -13.04
CA SER A 209 18.34 0.71 -14.36
C SER A 209 19.10 -0.51 -14.92
N GLU A 210 20.39 -0.67 -14.57
CA GLU A 210 21.21 -1.81 -15.01
C GLU A 210 20.90 -3.13 -14.29
N ARG A 211 20.21 -3.08 -13.14
CA ARG A 211 19.96 -4.25 -12.28
C ARG A 211 18.49 -4.59 -12.10
N VAL A 212 17.61 -3.63 -12.36
CA VAL A 212 16.18 -3.76 -12.14
C VAL A 212 15.45 -3.63 -13.47
N GLN A 213 15.02 -4.77 -14.01
CA GLN A 213 14.16 -4.81 -15.17
C GLN A 213 12.70 -4.67 -14.73
N LEU A 214 11.94 -3.82 -15.41
CA LEU A 214 10.50 -3.68 -15.20
C LEU A 214 9.77 -4.15 -16.45
N ARG A 215 8.69 -4.92 -16.28
CA ARG A 215 7.91 -5.49 -17.38
C ARG A 215 6.43 -5.20 -17.14
N CYS A 216 5.80 -4.51 -18.09
CA CYS A 216 4.35 -4.43 -18.17
C CYS A 216 3.82 -5.70 -18.83
N ALA A 217 3.28 -6.65 -18.06
CA ALA A 217 2.84 -7.94 -18.57
C ALA A 217 1.79 -8.61 -17.67
N ASP A 218 0.97 -9.48 -18.27
CA ASP A 218 0.12 -10.41 -17.51
C ASP A 218 0.99 -11.51 -16.89
N ALA A 219 1.00 -11.55 -15.56
CA ALA A 219 1.67 -12.54 -14.74
C ALA A 219 1.42 -13.99 -15.20
N GLN A 220 0.22 -14.33 -15.65
CA GLN A 220 -0.12 -15.71 -16.04
C GLN A 220 0.63 -16.18 -17.29
N THR A 221 1.11 -15.24 -18.10
CA THR A 221 1.67 -15.49 -19.44
C THR A 221 3.18 -15.27 -19.53
N LEU A 222 3.87 -15.08 -18.41
CA LEU A 222 5.33 -14.86 -18.41
C LEU A 222 6.07 -16.03 -19.06
N PRO A 223 7.01 -15.78 -20.00
CA PRO A 223 7.68 -16.84 -20.75
C PRO A 223 8.79 -17.53 -19.95
N ASP A 224 9.17 -16.99 -18.79
CA ASP A 224 10.29 -17.45 -17.98
C ASP A 224 10.09 -18.91 -17.51
N GLN A 225 11.17 -19.70 -17.53
CA GLN A 225 11.20 -21.09 -17.10
C GLN A 225 12.49 -21.34 -16.32
N GLY A 226 12.40 -21.80 -15.08
CA GLY A 226 13.56 -22.12 -14.24
C GLY A 226 14.56 -20.97 -14.13
N THR A 227 14.09 -19.73 -14.11
CA THR A 227 14.90 -18.52 -14.26
C THR A 227 15.19 -17.87 -12.90
N PHE A 228 14.16 -17.75 -12.06
CA PHE A 228 14.25 -16.99 -10.82
C PHE A 228 14.62 -17.89 -9.64
N ARG A 229 15.53 -17.41 -8.79
CA ARG A 229 15.90 -18.16 -7.56
C ARG A 229 14.99 -17.83 -6.38
N ALA A 230 14.36 -16.66 -6.41
CA ALA A 230 13.36 -16.25 -5.47
C ALA A 230 12.26 -15.45 -6.18
N ALA A 231 11.04 -15.50 -5.67
CA ALA A 231 9.94 -14.65 -6.08
C ALA A 231 9.22 -14.10 -4.84
N TYR A 232 8.84 -12.82 -4.88
CA TYR A 232 7.77 -12.29 -4.05
C TYR A 232 6.50 -12.19 -4.89
N TRP A 233 5.35 -12.49 -4.31
CA TRP A 233 4.05 -12.35 -4.98
C TRP A 233 3.10 -11.49 -4.14
N ALA A 234 2.74 -10.32 -4.66
CA ALA A 234 1.76 -9.40 -4.09
C ALA A 234 0.31 -9.91 -4.28
N GLN A 235 0.04 -11.10 -3.72
CA GLN A 235 -1.10 -11.96 -4.01
C GLN A 235 -2.48 -11.32 -3.77
N CYS A 236 -2.60 -10.32 -2.90
CA CYS A 236 -3.87 -9.66 -2.59
C CYS A 236 -4.43 -8.86 -3.77
N PHE A 237 -3.57 -8.37 -4.67
CA PHE A 237 -3.97 -7.63 -5.87
C PHE A 237 -4.32 -8.53 -7.05
N PHE A 238 -4.36 -9.85 -6.84
CA PHE A 238 -4.72 -10.83 -7.86
C PHE A 238 -6.15 -11.32 -7.61
N PRO A 239 -7.04 -11.25 -8.62
CA PRO A 239 -8.38 -11.81 -8.50
C PRO A 239 -8.34 -13.31 -8.23
N ASP A 240 -9.29 -13.82 -7.45
CA ASP A 240 -9.38 -15.24 -7.07
C ASP A 240 -9.28 -16.19 -8.27
N ALA A 241 -9.93 -15.83 -9.38
CA ALA A 241 -9.93 -16.62 -10.61
C ALA A 241 -8.54 -16.80 -11.25
N SER A 242 -7.58 -15.91 -10.97
CA SER A 242 -6.24 -15.93 -11.56
C SER A 242 -5.19 -16.63 -10.69
N ARG A 243 -5.49 -16.89 -9.41
CA ARG A 243 -4.49 -17.33 -8.42
C ARG A 243 -3.87 -18.68 -8.76
N THR A 244 -4.68 -19.67 -9.12
CA THR A 244 -4.19 -21.01 -9.49
C THR A 244 -3.26 -20.96 -10.71
N ALA A 245 -3.64 -20.22 -11.75
CA ALA A 245 -2.82 -20.05 -12.95
C ALA A 245 -1.52 -19.29 -12.64
N THR A 246 -1.59 -18.30 -11.74
CA THR A 246 -0.43 -17.53 -11.29
C THR A 246 0.56 -18.38 -10.50
N LEU A 247 0.09 -19.23 -9.58
CA LEU A 247 0.94 -20.18 -8.86
C LEU A 247 1.59 -21.22 -9.78
N ALA A 248 0.84 -21.73 -10.77
CA ALA A 248 1.39 -22.61 -11.79
C ALA A 248 2.49 -21.91 -12.63
N MET A 249 2.29 -20.63 -12.96
CA MET A 249 3.33 -19.83 -13.60
C MET A 249 4.55 -19.65 -12.69
N LEU A 250 4.35 -19.29 -11.42
CA LEU A 250 5.45 -19.12 -10.46
C LEU A 250 6.29 -20.39 -10.30
N ARG A 251 5.65 -21.58 -10.27
CA ARG A 251 6.35 -22.87 -10.26
C ARG A 251 7.22 -23.07 -11.49
N ARG A 252 6.71 -22.73 -12.67
CA ARG A 252 7.45 -22.81 -13.93
C ARG A 252 8.62 -21.82 -13.93
N ALA A 253 8.39 -20.58 -13.50
CA ALA A 253 9.36 -19.49 -13.59
C ALA A 253 10.50 -19.62 -12.57
N LEU A 254 10.23 -20.19 -11.38
CA LEU A 254 11.23 -20.46 -10.36
C LEU A 254 12.13 -21.64 -10.75
N THR A 255 13.41 -21.58 -10.39
CA THR A 255 14.32 -22.74 -10.47
C THR A 255 13.79 -23.89 -9.60
N THR A 256 14.29 -25.10 -9.83
CA THR A 256 14.27 -26.13 -8.78
C THR A 256 14.91 -25.55 -7.52
N ASP A 257 14.34 -25.80 -6.35
CA ASP A 257 14.73 -25.19 -5.07
C ASP A 257 14.56 -23.66 -4.95
N GLY A 258 13.95 -23.02 -5.95
CA GLY A 258 13.61 -21.59 -5.88
C GLY A 258 12.61 -21.30 -4.77
N LEU A 259 12.69 -20.11 -4.17
CA LEU A 259 11.83 -19.71 -3.07
C LEU A 259 10.69 -18.81 -3.53
N LEU A 260 9.49 -19.01 -2.99
CA LEU A 260 8.35 -18.12 -3.11
C LEU A 260 8.04 -17.53 -1.74
N VAL A 261 8.02 -16.20 -1.65
CA VAL A 261 7.68 -15.46 -0.43
C VAL A 261 6.28 -14.88 -0.60
N LEU A 262 5.40 -15.18 0.35
CA LEU A 262 4.04 -14.64 0.43
C LEU A 262 3.84 -13.94 1.76
N GLN A 263 3.08 -12.85 1.73
CA GLN A 263 2.80 -12.05 2.90
C GLN A 263 1.33 -12.14 3.27
N GLU A 264 1.09 -12.37 4.56
CA GLU A 264 -0.22 -12.26 5.15
C GLU A 264 -0.74 -10.84 5.03
N GLN A 265 -2.01 -10.73 4.66
CA GLN A 265 -2.75 -9.50 4.73
C GLN A 265 -4.05 -9.80 5.43
N LEU A 266 -4.35 -9.07 6.50
CA LEU A 266 -5.63 -9.17 7.20
C LEU A 266 -6.47 -7.93 6.84
N SER A 267 -7.78 -8.10 6.76
CA SER A 267 -8.69 -7.03 6.40
C SER A 267 -9.92 -7.09 7.29
N GLY A 268 -10.36 -5.93 7.79
CA GLY A 268 -11.62 -5.83 8.52
C GLY A 268 -12.82 -5.93 7.58
N PRO A 269 -14.05 -6.07 8.13
CA PRO A 269 -15.25 -6.21 7.30
C PRO A 269 -15.46 -5.06 6.30
N THR A 270 -15.17 -3.82 6.70
CA THR A 270 -15.26 -2.66 5.81
C THR A 270 -14.22 -2.74 4.69
N ASP A 271 -12.98 -3.07 5.04
CA ASP A 271 -11.87 -3.18 4.09
C ASP A 271 -12.16 -4.28 3.06
N THR A 272 -12.74 -5.40 3.47
CA THR A 272 -13.14 -6.48 2.54
C THR A 272 -14.17 -6.01 1.52
N VAL A 273 -15.18 -5.24 1.94
CA VAL A 273 -16.20 -4.69 1.02
C VAL A 273 -15.56 -3.68 0.05
N GLN A 274 -14.72 -2.80 0.57
CA GLN A 274 -14.00 -1.79 -0.19
C GLN A 274 -13.03 -2.40 -1.22
N GLN A 275 -12.23 -3.38 -0.80
CA GLN A 275 -11.30 -4.13 -1.66
C GLN A 275 -12.07 -4.91 -2.74
N GLY A 276 -13.13 -5.63 -2.36
CA GLY A 276 -13.95 -6.38 -3.30
C GLY A 276 -14.57 -5.49 -4.38
N GLN A 277 -15.05 -4.30 -4.02
CA GLN A 277 -15.58 -3.34 -5.00
C GLN A 277 -14.53 -2.87 -6.03
N ARG A 278 -13.24 -3.02 -5.71
CA ARG A 278 -12.10 -2.70 -6.59
C ARG A 278 -11.49 -3.94 -7.28
N GLY A 279 -12.13 -5.10 -7.17
CA GLY A 279 -11.60 -6.36 -7.69
C GLY A 279 -10.35 -6.86 -6.95
N ILE A 280 -10.09 -6.35 -5.75
CA ILE A 280 -8.98 -6.79 -4.88
C ILE A 280 -9.50 -7.91 -3.98
N SER A 281 -8.78 -9.03 -3.96
CA SER A 281 -9.12 -10.15 -3.09
C SER A 281 -9.05 -9.75 -1.62
N ALA A 282 -9.94 -10.32 -0.81
CA ALA A 282 -9.79 -10.25 0.63
C ALA A 282 -8.40 -10.76 1.04
N GLY A 283 -7.85 -10.14 2.07
CA GLY A 283 -6.58 -10.57 2.66
C GLY A 283 -6.62 -12.03 3.12
N HIS A 284 -5.50 -12.74 2.94
CA HIS A 284 -5.32 -14.14 3.33
C HIS A 284 -4.36 -14.24 4.52
N THR A 285 -4.63 -15.16 5.44
CA THR A 285 -3.69 -15.49 6.53
C THR A 285 -2.46 -16.21 5.99
N ALA A 286 -1.36 -16.19 6.75
CA ALA A 286 -0.16 -16.93 6.39
C ALA A 286 -0.44 -18.44 6.26
N GLU A 287 -1.34 -19.01 7.06
CA GLU A 287 -1.75 -20.42 6.96
C GLU A 287 -2.54 -20.72 5.68
N ALA A 288 -3.46 -19.83 5.30
CA ALA A 288 -4.23 -19.98 4.06
C ALA A 288 -3.32 -19.91 2.83
N LEU A 289 -2.37 -18.98 2.81
CA LEU A 289 -1.37 -18.84 1.75
C LEU A 289 -0.44 -20.05 1.65
N THR A 290 0.00 -20.58 2.79
CA THR A 290 0.77 -21.83 2.82
C THR A 290 -0.01 -22.98 2.20
N ALA A 291 -1.26 -23.20 2.65
CA ALA A 291 -2.08 -24.30 2.14
C ALA A 291 -2.35 -24.19 0.63
N GLU A 292 -2.60 -22.97 0.14
CA GLU A 292 -2.76 -22.70 -1.28
C GLU A 292 -1.51 -23.02 -2.10
N ALA A 293 -0.34 -22.56 -1.64
CA ALA A 293 0.92 -22.86 -2.29
C ALA A 293 1.28 -24.35 -2.23
N GLU A 294 0.95 -25.06 -1.15
CA GLU A 294 1.12 -26.52 -1.05
C GLU A 294 0.24 -27.27 -2.06
N MET A 295 -1.02 -26.86 -2.24
CA MET A 295 -1.89 -27.42 -3.28
C MET A 295 -1.35 -27.19 -4.68
N ALA A 296 -0.63 -26.09 -4.90
CA ALA A 296 0.08 -25.83 -6.15
C ALA A 296 1.37 -26.65 -6.29
N GLY A 297 1.82 -27.35 -5.26
CA GLY A 297 2.98 -28.24 -5.27
C GLY A 297 4.25 -27.66 -4.62
N PHE A 298 4.19 -26.47 -4.04
CA PHE A 298 5.29 -25.95 -3.23
C PHE A 298 5.38 -26.68 -1.88
N VAL A 299 6.52 -26.56 -1.20
CA VAL A 299 6.71 -27.13 0.15
C VAL A 299 7.06 -26.01 1.11
N LEU A 300 6.41 -25.99 2.28
CA LEU A 300 6.70 -25.00 3.31
C LEU A 300 8.16 -25.10 3.80
N VAL A 301 8.85 -23.96 3.83
CA VAL A 301 10.18 -23.83 4.43
C VAL A 301 10.08 -23.15 5.78
N ARG A 302 9.33 -22.05 5.86
CA ARG A 302 9.23 -21.22 7.06
C ARG A 302 7.93 -20.43 7.06
N GLN A 303 7.30 -20.30 8.22
CA GLN A 303 6.42 -19.18 8.53
C GLN A 303 7.10 -18.31 9.60
N VAL A 304 7.06 -17.00 9.44
CA VAL A 304 7.74 -16.08 10.34
C VAL A 304 6.95 -14.79 10.53
N ALA A 305 6.84 -14.35 11.78
CA ALA A 305 6.28 -13.06 12.12
C ALA A 305 7.36 -11.98 12.01
N THR A 306 7.05 -10.89 11.32
CA THR A 306 7.94 -9.73 11.18
C THR A 306 7.23 -8.43 11.55
N ASN A 307 7.98 -7.34 11.57
CA ASN A 307 7.44 -5.99 11.69
C ASN A 307 6.55 -5.57 10.50
N LEU A 308 6.59 -6.30 9.38
CA LEU A 308 5.70 -6.10 8.23
C LEU A 308 4.58 -7.16 8.17
N GLY A 309 4.35 -7.90 9.26
CA GLY A 309 3.34 -8.96 9.33
C GLY A 309 3.93 -10.36 9.14
N ASN A 310 3.03 -11.34 9.04
CA ASN A 310 3.42 -12.74 8.90
C ASN A 310 3.80 -13.03 7.44
N LEU A 311 4.91 -13.74 7.25
CA LEU A 311 5.40 -14.18 5.95
C LEU A 311 5.45 -15.69 5.92
N THR A 312 5.17 -16.27 4.76
CA THR A 312 5.42 -17.68 4.48
C THR A 312 6.41 -17.82 3.32
N VAL A 313 7.40 -18.68 3.52
CA VAL A 313 8.45 -19.00 2.55
C VAL A 313 8.23 -20.43 2.08
N MET A 314 7.99 -20.57 0.79
CA MET A 314 7.66 -21.81 0.11
C MET A 314 8.80 -22.19 -0.84
N ARG A 315 9.08 -23.47 -1.02
CA ARG A 315 10.13 -23.99 -1.92
C ARG A 315 9.52 -24.68 -3.12
N ASN A 316 10.02 -24.34 -4.30
CA ASN A 316 9.70 -25.01 -5.55
C ASN A 316 10.35 -26.39 -5.60
N GLN A 317 9.55 -27.43 -5.83
CA GLN A 317 10.03 -28.80 -5.98
C GLN A 317 10.06 -29.18 -7.47
N PRO A 318 10.82 -30.21 -7.88
CA PRO A 318 10.62 -30.85 -9.17
C PRO A 318 9.15 -31.30 -9.34
N GLU A 319 8.67 -31.32 -10.58
CA GLU A 319 7.40 -32.01 -10.94
C GLU A 319 7.53 -33.54 -10.83
#